data_AF-A0A926F7E7-F1
#
_entry.id   AF-A0A926F7E7-F1
#
_cell.length_a   1.000
_cell.length_b   1.000
_cell.length_c   1.000
_cell.angle_alpha   90.00
_cell.angle_beta   90.00
_cell.angle_gamma   90.00
#
_symmetry.space_group_name_H-M   'P 1'
#
loop_
_entity.id
_entity.type
_entity.pdbx_description
1 polymer ?
#
loop_
_entity_poly.entity_id
_entity_poly.type
_entity_poly.pdbx_seq_one_letter_code
_entity_poly.pdbx_strand_id
1 'polypeptide(L)' 'MNGNKTYIEFPNFTGRNVPITEIAKAIGKDAQYVRIGLQQGILKFGYAMKLENSSEFNYYCPDKKVWEETGYFKES' A
#
# COMPACT_ATOMS: atom_id res chain seq x y z
N MET A 1 34.01 -21.74 -11.79
CA MET A 1 33.43 -20.45 -11.34
C MET A 1 32.17 -20.77 -10.56
N ASN A 2 32.23 -20.75 -9.23
CA ASN A 2 31.04 -20.96 -8.40
C ASN A 2 30.22 -19.68 -8.45
N GLY A 3 29.09 -19.71 -9.18
CA GLY A 3 28.16 -18.60 -9.21
C GLY A 3 27.57 -18.41 -7.81
N ASN A 4 28.02 -17.38 -7.10
CA ASN A 4 27.42 -16.97 -5.83
C ASN A 4 25.98 -16.56 -6.10
N LYS A 5 25.03 -17.45 -5.77
CA LYS A 5 23.61 -17.13 -5.73
C LYS A 5 23.37 -16.25 -4.51
N THR A 6 23.17 -14.96 -4.71
CA THR A 6 22.65 -14.06 -3.68
C THR A 6 21.15 -14.29 -3.54
N TYR A 7 20.71 -14.66 -2.34
CA TYR A 7 19.29 -14.73 -1.99
C TYR A 7 18.87 -13.35 -1.47
N ILE A 8 17.80 -12.81 -2.05
CA ILE A 8 17.15 -11.60 -1.55
C ILE A 8 16.00 -12.08 -0.66
N GLU A 9 16.05 -11.75 0.63
CA GLU A 9 14.94 -12.01 1.54
C GLU A 9 13.86 -10.94 1.33
N PHE A 10 12.64 -11.37 1.04
CA PHE A 10 11.48 -10.50 0.92
C PHE A 10 10.70 -10.48 2.23
N PRO A 11 10.01 -9.37 2.55
CA PRO A 11 9.07 -9.36 3.66
C PRO A 11 7.98 -10.42 3.49
N ASN A 12 7.46 -10.94 4.60
CA ASN A 12 6.40 -11.94 4.58
C ASN A 12 5.02 -11.30 4.32
N PHE A 13 4.67 -11.12 3.05
CA PHE A 13 3.39 -10.53 2.66
C PHE A 13 2.23 -11.48 2.95
N THR A 14 1.22 -10.98 3.64
CA THR A 14 0.00 -11.71 4.01
C THR A 14 -1.20 -11.33 3.15
N GLY A 15 -1.11 -10.22 2.40
CA GLY A 15 -2.22 -9.63 1.68
C GLY A 15 -3.13 -8.78 2.59
N ARG A 16 -2.70 -8.47 3.82
CA ARG A 16 -3.47 -7.63 4.75
C ARG A 16 -3.78 -6.27 4.14
N ASN A 17 -4.92 -5.71 4.54
CA ASN A 17 -5.26 -4.33 4.21
C ASN A 17 -4.46 -3.38 5.12
N VAL A 18 -3.51 -2.64 4.56
CA VAL A 18 -2.74 -1.63 5.28
C VAL A 18 -3.62 -0.39 5.50
N PRO A 19 -3.82 0.08 6.74
CA PRO A 19 -4.62 1.27 7.00
C PRO A 19 -4.06 2.51 6.31
N ILE A 20 -4.91 3.34 5.72
CA ILE A 20 -4.49 4.59 5.04
C ILE A 20 -3.67 5.49 5.97
N THR A 21 -4.02 5.55 7.26
CA THR A 21 -3.28 6.34 8.26
C THR A 21 -1.87 5.80 8.53
N GLU A 22 -1.66 4.48 8.40
CA GLU A 22 -0.34 3.85 8.50
C GLU A 22 0.51 4.21 7.28
N ILE A 23 -0.04 4.08 6.08
CA ILE A 23 0.62 4.44 4.82
C ILE A 23 1.00 5.93 4.82
N ALA A 24 0.07 6.80 5.19
CA ALA A 24 0.28 8.24 5.22
C ALA A 24 1.45 8.64 6.14
N LYS A 25 1.51 8.04 7.34
CA LYS A 25 2.65 8.22 8.26
C LYS A 25 3.95 7.71 7.65
N ALA A 26 3.94 6.54 7.02
CA ALA A 26 5.13 5.94 6.41
C ALA A 26 5.73 6.81 5.29
N ILE A 27 4.89 7.42 4.46
CA ILE A 27 5.34 8.25 3.33
C ILE A 27 5.48 9.75 3.66
N GLY A 28 5.26 10.15 4.92
CA GLY A 28 5.35 11.54 5.36
C GLY A 28 4.30 12.46 4.72
N LYS A 29 3.08 11.95 4.49
CA LYS A 29 1.96 12.70 3.90
C LYS A 29 0.73 12.68 4.81
N ASP A 30 -0.21 13.56 4.51
CA ASP A 30 -1.52 13.53 5.14
C ASP A 30 -2.38 12.37 4.61
N ALA A 31 -3.29 11.87 5.43
CA ALA A 31 -4.15 10.74 5.06
C ALA A 31 -5.13 11.11 3.92
N GLN A 32 -5.52 12.38 3.78
CA GLN A 32 -6.35 12.87 2.68
C GLN A 32 -5.59 12.84 1.35
N TYR A 33 -4.28 13.13 1.34
CA TYR A 33 -3.44 12.98 0.14
C TYR A 33 -3.52 11.55 -0.41
N VAL A 34 -3.40 10.55 0.47
CA VAL A 34 -3.48 9.13 0.07
C VAL A 34 -4.88 8.79 -0.46
N ARG A 35 -5.95 9.26 0.19
CA ARG A 35 -7.33 9.02 -0.26
C ARG A 35 -7.58 9.58 -1.66
N ILE A 36 -7.27 10.86 -1.86
CA ILE A 36 -7.47 11.53 -3.16
C ILE A 36 -6.61 10.85 -4.23
N GLY A 37 -5.36 10.54 -3.93
CA GLY A 37 -4.46 9.86 -4.85
C GLY A 37 -4.97 8.49 -5.29
N LEU A 38 -5.55 7.71 -4.37
CA LEU A 38 -6.17 6.42 -4.70
C LEU A 38 -7.49 6.59 -5.48
N GLN A 39 -8.33 7.55 -5.10
CA GLN A 39 -9.58 7.85 -5.81
C GLN A 39 -9.35 8.29 -7.25
N GLN A 40 -8.28 9.05 -7.51
CA GLN A 40 -7.89 9.52 -8.84
C GLN A 40 -7.07 8.49 -9.62
N GLY A 41 -6.69 7.36 -9.02
CA GLY A 41 -5.83 6.35 -9.64
C GLY A 41 -4.37 6.78 -9.85
N ILE A 42 -3.94 7.86 -9.18
CA ILE A 42 -2.55 8.35 -9.22
C ILE A 42 -1.64 7.41 -8.42
N LEU A 43 -2.09 7.04 -7.21
CA LEU A 43 -1.39 6.07 -6.36
C LEU A 43 -1.85 4.66 -6.77
N LYS A 44 -0.91 3.77 -7.08
CA LYS A 44 -1.23 2.46 -7.68
C LYS A 44 -1.13 1.30 -6.69
N PHE A 45 -0.71 1.59 -5.46
CA PHE A 45 -0.52 0.62 -4.40
C PHE A 45 -1.81 0.14 -3.72
N GLY A 46 -2.97 0.70 -4.08
CA GLY A 46 -4.25 0.33 -3.50
C GLY A 46 -5.42 0.60 -4.42
N TYR A 47 -6.62 0.38 -3.89
CA TYR A 47 -7.89 0.55 -4.58
C TYR A 47 -8.83 1.39 -3.73
N ALA A 48 -9.54 2.31 -4.36
CA ALA A 48 -10.63 3.06 -3.77
C ALA A 48 -11.94 2.66 -4.46
N MET A 49 -12.91 2.18 -3.68
CA MET A 49 -14.24 1.83 -4.17
C MET A 49 -15.26 2.76 -3.54
N LYS A 50 -16.03 3.47 -4.37
CA LYS A 50 -17.12 4.30 -3.89
C LYS A 50 -18.32 3.42 -3.54
N LEU A 51 -18.91 3.64 -2.37
CA LEU A 51 -20.14 2.96 -1.98
C LEU A 51 -21.33 3.54 -2.77
N GLU A 52 -22.24 2.68 -3.22
CA GLU A 52 -23.47 3.13 -3.90
C GLU A 52 -24.26 4.07 -3.00
N ASN A 53 -24.77 5.17 -3.58
CA ASN A 53 -25.55 6.20 -2.87
C ASN A 53 -24.87 6.83 -1.65
N SER A 54 -23.54 6.75 -1.53
CA SER A 54 -22.78 7.34 -0.43
C SER A 54 -21.64 8.27 -0.92
N SER A 55 -21.26 9.22 -0.07
CA SER A 55 -20.02 10.00 -0.24
C SER A 55 -18.78 9.26 0.28
N GLU A 56 -18.97 8.10 0.91
CA GLU A 56 -17.91 7.30 1.50
C GLU A 56 -17.23 6.36 0.49
N PHE A 57 -15.97 6.07 0.78
CA PHE A 57 -15.12 5.18 0.01
C PHE A 57 -14.55 4.10 0.90
N ASN A 58 -14.52 2.87 0.39
CA ASN A 58 -13.76 1.77 0.95
C ASN A 58 -12.39 1.70 0.28
N TYR A 59 -11.37 1.40 1.08
CA TYR A 59 -9.99 1.32 0.63
C TYR A 59 -9.43 -0.08 0.89
N TYR A 60 -8.77 -0.63 -0.13
CA TYR A 60 -8.01 -1.85 -0.01
C TYR A 60 -6.58 -1.60 -0.50
N CYS A 61 -5.61 -1.68 0.41
CA CYS A 61 -4.19 -1.46 0.15
C CYS A 61 -3.41 -2.72 0.56
N PRO A 62 -3.18 -3.67 -0.36
CA PRO A 62 -2.40 -4.88 -0.05
C PRO A 62 -0.97 -4.54 0.37
N ASP A 63 -0.51 -5.12 1.47
CA ASP A 63 0.85 -4.94 2.02
C ASP A 63 1.96 -5.09 0.97
N LYS A 64 1.87 -6.06 0.06
CA LYS A 64 2.83 -6.24 -1.02
C LYS A 64 2.89 -5.04 -1.97
N LYS A 65 1.74 -4.54 -2.43
CA LYS A 65 1.69 -3.41 -3.37
C LYS A 65 2.17 -2.11 -2.72
N VAL A 66 1.82 -1.91 -1.44
CA VAL A 66 2.32 -0.77 -0.65
C VAL A 66 3.84 -0.83 -0.55
N TRP A 67 4.41 -1.98 -0.25
CA TRP A 67 5.86 -2.15 -0.18
C TRP A 67 6.54 -1.92 -1.54
N GLU A 68 6.00 -2.47 -2.63
CA GLU A 68 6.56 -2.31 -3.97
C GLU A 68 6.66 -0.83 -4.41
N GLU A 69 5.66 -0.01 -4.08
CA GLU A 69 5.61 1.39 -4.51
C GLU A 69 6.26 2.37 -3.53
N THR A 70 6.23 2.07 -2.22
CA THR A 70 6.67 3.01 -1.17
C THR A 70 7.91 2.56 -0.39
N GLY A 71 8.30 1.29 -0.50
CA GLY A 71 9.34 0.66 0.33
C GLY A 71 8.89 0.35 1.75
N TYR A 72 7.68 0.74 2.16
CA TYR A 72 7.17 0.52 3.51
C TYR A 72 6.62 -0.90 3.67
N PHE A 73 7.08 -1.59 4.72
CA PHE A 73 6.46 -2.81 5.20
C PHE A 73 6.47 -2.81 6.73
N LYS A 74 5.38 -3.31 7.32
CA LYS A 74 5.28 -3.56 8.75
C LYS A 74 4.81 -4.99 8.95
N GLU A 75 5.65 -5.75 9.65
CA GLU A 75 5.34 -7.11 10.09
C GLU A 75 4.07 -7.10 10.94
N SER A 76 3.25 -8.13 10.72
CA SER A 76 1.92 -8.26 11.31
C SER A 76 2.02 -8.83 12.73
#